data_AF-A0A949HYC6-F1
#
_entry.id   AF-A0A949HYC6-F1
#
_cell.length_a   1.000
_cell.length_b   1.000
_cell.length_c   1.000
_cell.angle_alpha   90.00
_cell.angle_beta   90.00
_cell.angle_gamma   90.00
#
_symmetry.space_group_name_H-M   'P 1'
#
loop_
_entity.id
_entity.type
_entity.pdbx_description
1 polymer ?
#
loop_
_entity_poly.entity_id
_entity_poly.type
_entity_poly.pdbx_seq_one_letter_code
_entity_poly.pdbx_strand_id
1 'polypeptide(L)'
;MARKLRVEYAGAIYHVMNRGDRREPIFKDDQDRRRFLETLGEACLKTGWQVHAYSLMPNHFHLVMETPRANLVSGMKWFLGTYTSRFNRRHKLFGHLFSGRYKSLIVDGSGTGYLKTVCDYVHLNPVRAKMLNAGEPLKAFAWSSYPEYCKASSRRPGWLRVDRLLGETGIPRDTAAGRRQFELRMEERRAQETGGDWKAIRRGWYLGDEAFRKELLAQMRGKVGKNHYGGERQESAEEEAERIVRTELDKAGWSEEDLRQRRKGDPRKVRLALRLRKETTMTLKWIAERLAMGSWKYLNGRLYEQRRESKSKQ
;
A
#
# COMPACT_ATOMS: atom_id res chain seq x y z
N MET A 1 10.85 -8.83 12.70
CA MET A 1 9.78 -7.82 12.60
C MET A 1 8.48 -8.45 12.09
N ALA A 2 7.36 -8.10 12.72
CA ALA A 2 6.03 -8.52 12.29
C ALA A 2 5.72 -8.02 10.87
N ARG A 3 5.03 -8.84 10.08
CA ARG A 3 4.89 -8.67 8.63
C ARG A 3 3.56 -8.00 8.31
N LYS A 4 3.55 -6.90 7.56
CA LYS A 4 2.30 -6.39 6.94
C LYS A 4 1.63 -7.49 6.12
N LEU A 5 0.32 -7.66 6.32
CA LEU A 5 -0.52 -8.56 5.55
C LEU A 5 -0.60 -8.02 4.12
N ARG A 6 -0.66 -8.90 3.12
CA ARG A 6 -0.92 -8.50 1.74
C ARG A 6 -2.34 -8.93 1.44
N VAL A 7 -3.23 -7.97 1.26
CA VAL A 7 -4.61 -8.27 0.86
C VAL A 7 -4.58 -8.64 -0.62
N GLU A 8 -5.18 -9.77 -0.93
CA GLU A 8 -5.30 -10.30 -2.27
C GLU A 8 -6.75 -10.68 -2.52
N TYR A 9 -7.32 -10.12 -3.59
CA TYR A 9 -8.64 -10.43 -4.13
C TYR A 9 -8.59 -10.30 -5.66
N ALA A 10 -9.55 -10.91 -6.35
CA ALA A 10 -9.64 -10.84 -7.81
C ALA A 10 -9.96 -9.40 -8.26
N GLY A 11 -9.27 -8.91 -9.29
CA GLY A 11 -9.42 -7.54 -9.79
C GLY A 11 -8.73 -6.46 -8.95
N ALA A 12 -7.96 -6.84 -7.92
CA ALA A 12 -7.25 -5.87 -7.09
C ALA A 12 -6.18 -5.12 -7.90
N ILE A 13 -6.08 -3.81 -7.66
CA ILE A 13 -5.06 -2.94 -8.24
C ILE A 13 -4.03 -2.59 -7.17
N TYR A 14 -2.76 -2.63 -7.54
CA TYR A 14 -1.64 -2.37 -6.64
C TYR A 14 -0.67 -1.37 -7.22
N HIS A 15 -0.21 -0.46 -6.38
CA HIS A 15 1.09 0.19 -6.56
C HIS A 15 2.17 -0.62 -5.83
N VAL A 16 3.01 -1.28 -6.62
CA VAL A 16 4.12 -2.11 -6.16
C VAL A 16 5.43 -1.37 -6.33
N MET A 17 6.30 -1.45 -5.33
CA MET A 17 7.64 -0.89 -5.40
C MET A 17 8.64 -1.73 -4.60
N ASN A 18 9.86 -1.84 -5.11
CA ASN A 18 10.99 -2.41 -4.39
C ASN A 18 12.28 -1.65 -4.72
N ARG A 19 13.28 -1.75 -3.83
CA ARG A 19 14.56 -1.05 -3.93
C ARG A 19 15.71 -2.01 -3.69
N GLY A 20 16.84 -1.73 -4.31
CA GLY A 20 18.09 -2.45 -4.16
C GLY A 20 18.54 -2.52 -2.71
N ASP A 21 19.20 -3.63 -2.38
CA ASP A 21 19.87 -3.77 -1.10
C ASP A 21 20.89 -2.63 -0.93
N ARG A 22 21.00 -2.08 0.29
CA ARG A 22 21.87 -0.92 0.56
C ARG A 22 21.68 0.29 -0.38
N ARG A 23 20.52 0.40 -1.06
CA ARG A 23 20.22 1.40 -2.11
C ARG A 23 21.10 1.29 -3.36
N GLU A 24 21.76 0.16 -3.55
CA GLU A 24 22.59 -0.12 -4.71
C GLU A 24 21.74 -0.21 -5.99
N PRO A 25 22.34 0.02 -7.16
CA PRO A 25 21.65 -0.15 -8.43
C PRO A 25 21.10 -1.56 -8.61
N ILE A 26 19.80 -1.67 -8.89
CA ILE A 26 19.14 -2.90 -9.36
C ILE A 26 19.16 -3.02 -10.88
N PHE A 27 19.55 -1.94 -11.57
CA PHE A 27 19.87 -1.89 -12.99
C PHE A 27 21.23 -1.20 -13.14
N LYS A 28 22.26 -1.94 -13.54
CA LYS A 28 23.58 -1.35 -13.84
C LYS A 28 23.60 -0.71 -15.23
N ASP A 29 22.81 -1.25 -16.15
CA ASP A 29 22.71 -0.79 -17.53
C ASP A 29 21.29 -1.00 -18.10
N ASP A 30 21.12 -0.62 -19.36
CA ASP A 30 19.87 -0.76 -20.09
C ASP A 30 19.50 -2.23 -20.38
N GLN A 31 20.48 -3.13 -20.43
CA GLN A 31 20.22 -4.54 -20.64
C GLN A 31 19.57 -5.17 -19.41
N ASP A 32 19.93 -4.73 -18.20
CA ASP A 32 19.23 -5.11 -16.97
C ASP A 32 17.77 -4.64 -16.99
N ARG A 33 17.51 -3.41 -17.45
CA ARG A 33 16.14 -2.87 -17.57
C ARG A 33 15.31 -3.64 -18.60
N ARG A 34 15.88 -3.96 -19.77
CA ARG A 34 15.22 -4.84 -20.75
C ARG A 34 14.90 -6.20 -20.15
N ARG A 35 15.87 -6.82 -19.47
CA ARG A 35 15.67 -8.12 -18.82
C ARG A 35 14.58 -8.08 -17.76
N PHE A 36 14.46 -6.97 -17.03
CA PHE A 36 13.39 -6.76 -16.05
C PHE A 36 12.02 -6.73 -16.73
N LEU A 37 11.86 -5.97 -17.82
CA LEU A 37 10.61 -5.89 -18.58
C LEU A 37 10.24 -7.22 -19.26
N GLU A 38 11.22 -7.95 -19.79
CA GLU A 38 11.02 -9.31 -20.31
C GLU A 38 10.50 -10.25 -19.21
N THR A 39 11.16 -10.24 -18.04
CA THR A 39 10.75 -11.07 -16.89
C THR A 39 9.36 -10.65 -16.38
N LEU A 40 9.02 -9.35 -16.43
CA LEU A 40 7.69 -8.85 -16.09
C LEU A 40 6.64 -9.35 -17.08
N GLY A 41 6.95 -9.35 -18.37
CA GLY A 41 6.09 -9.91 -19.41
C GLY A 41 5.83 -11.40 -19.20
N GLU A 42 6.87 -12.19 -18.89
CA GLU A 42 6.73 -13.59 -18.52
C GLU A 42 5.86 -13.79 -17.26
N ALA A 43 5.98 -12.90 -16.27
CA ALA A 43 5.14 -12.93 -15.08
C ALA A 43 3.68 -12.68 -15.45
N CYS A 44 3.40 -11.65 -16.25
CA CYS A 44 2.06 -11.31 -16.71
C CYS A 44 1.41 -12.46 -17.50
N LEU A 45 2.16 -13.15 -18.36
CA LEU A 45 1.66 -14.34 -19.06
C LEU A 45 1.28 -15.48 -18.10
N LYS A 46 2.07 -15.72 -17.04
CA LYS A 46 1.81 -16.78 -16.06
C LYS A 46 0.63 -16.47 -15.15
N THR A 47 0.51 -15.21 -14.73
CA THR A 47 -0.43 -14.80 -13.69
C THR A 47 -1.69 -14.15 -14.23
N GLY A 48 -1.69 -13.73 -15.50
CA GLY A 48 -2.73 -12.91 -16.10
C GLY A 48 -2.69 -11.45 -15.66
N TRP A 49 -1.60 -10.98 -15.03
CA TRP A 49 -1.49 -9.59 -14.59
C TRP A 49 -1.59 -8.62 -15.76
N GLN A 50 -2.13 -7.44 -15.47
CA GLN A 50 -2.22 -6.33 -16.40
C GLN A 50 -1.50 -5.14 -15.77
N VAL A 51 -0.57 -4.53 -16.50
CA VAL A 51 0.21 -3.39 -16.00
C VAL A 51 -0.39 -2.11 -16.57
N HIS A 52 -0.62 -1.11 -15.71
CA HIS A 52 -1.08 0.22 -16.12
C HIS A 52 0.06 1.24 -16.16
N ALA A 53 1.04 1.13 -15.27
CA ALA A 53 2.19 2.03 -15.30
C ALA A 53 3.44 1.37 -14.76
N TYR A 54 4.60 1.76 -15.27
CA TYR A 54 5.89 1.43 -14.66
C TYR A 54 6.90 2.56 -14.78
N SER A 55 7.89 2.56 -13.89
CA SER A 55 9.08 3.42 -13.95
C SER A 55 10.26 2.69 -13.31
N LEU A 56 11.35 2.53 -14.07
CA LEU A 56 12.55 1.79 -13.69
C LEU A 56 13.71 2.76 -13.46
N MET A 57 13.93 3.12 -12.19
CA MET A 57 15.04 3.98 -11.76
C MET A 57 16.24 3.12 -11.30
N PRO A 58 17.47 3.65 -11.26
CA PRO A 58 18.68 2.83 -11.11
C PRO A 58 18.64 1.86 -9.93
N ASN A 59 18.14 2.29 -8.76
CA ASN A 59 18.08 1.47 -7.55
C ASN A 59 16.66 1.05 -7.13
N HIS A 60 15.60 1.42 -7.85
CA HIS A 60 14.24 1.01 -7.50
C HIS A 60 13.29 1.05 -8.70
N PHE A 61 12.20 0.31 -8.58
CA PHE A 61 11.14 0.32 -9.58
C PHE A 61 9.79 0.64 -8.94
N HIS A 62 8.88 1.15 -9.75
CA HIS A 62 7.47 1.31 -9.44
C HIS A 62 6.63 0.62 -10.51
N LEU A 63 5.60 -0.13 -10.11
CA LEU A 63 4.59 -0.75 -10.98
C LEU A 63 3.20 -0.39 -10.46
N VAL A 64 2.30 0.00 -11.35
CA VAL A 64 0.85 0.00 -11.10
C VAL A 64 0.26 -1.16 -11.90
N MET A 65 -0.35 -2.11 -11.21
CA MET A 65 -0.77 -3.37 -11.83
C MET A 65 -2.07 -3.90 -11.23
N GLU A 66 -2.90 -4.49 -12.08
CA GLU A 66 -4.14 -5.17 -11.74
C GLU A 66 -3.90 -6.69 -11.77
N THR A 67 -4.45 -7.39 -10.78
CA THR A 67 -4.39 -8.85 -10.70
C THR A 67 -5.79 -9.43 -10.89
N PRO A 68 -6.14 -9.94 -12.09
CA PRO A 68 -7.46 -10.56 -12.33
C PRO A 68 -7.76 -11.74 -11.39
N ARG A 69 -6.72 -12.37 -10.85
CA ARG A 69 -6.79 -13.40 -9.80
C ARG A 69 -6.01 -12.93 -8.57
N ALA A 70 -6.37 -13.42 -7.38
CA ALA A 70 -5.68 -13.12 -6.12
C ALA A 70 -4.30 -13.81 -6.03
N ASN A 71 -3.35 -13.39 -6.88
CA ASN A 71 -2.06 -14.07 -7.08
C ASN A 71 -0.85 -13.11 -7.11
N LEU A 72 -0.95 -11.94 -6.47
CA LEU A 72 0.13 -10.97 -6.34
C LEU A 72 1.36 -11.60 -5.68
N VAL A 73 1.18 -12.31 -4.56
CA VAL A 73 2.28 -12.84 -3.76
C VAL A 73 3.04 -13.94 -4.48
N SER A 74 2.33 -14.90 -5.09
CA SER A 74 2.95 -15.98 -5.86
C SER A 74 3.66 -15.43 -7.10
N GLY A 75 3.02 -14.52 -7.83
CA GLY A 75 3.63 -13.90 -9.01
C GLY A 75 4.85 -13.06 -8.66
N MET A 76 4.81 -12.27 -7.58
CA MET A 76 5.94 -11.42 -7.18
C MET A 76 7.12 -12.25 -6.66
N LYS A 77 6.85 -13.38 -6.00
CA LYS A 77 7.88 -14.35 -5.60
C LYS A 77 8.63 -14.87 -6.84
N TRP A 78 7.89 -15.30 -7.85
CA TRP A 78 8.48 -15.78 -9.10
C TRP A 78 9.21 -14.67 -9.86
N PHE A 79 8.57 -13.51 -10.05
CA PHE A 79 9.11 -12.40 -10.82
C PHE A 79 10.43 -11.86 -10.25
N LEU A 80 10.44 -11.48 -8.96
CA LEU A 80 11.63 -10.92 -8.33
C LEU A 80 12.73 -11.97 -8.15
N GLY A 81 12.36 -13.22 -7.82
CA GLY A 81 13.32 -14.32 -7.72
C GLY A 81 14.03 -14.56 -9.05
N THR A 82 13.27 -14.68 -10.13
CA THR A 82 13.80 -14.91 -11.49
C THR A 82 14.68 -13.75 -11.94
N TYR A 83 14.24 -12.50 -11.73
CA TYR A 83 15.05 -11.33 -12.07
C TYR A 83 16.36 -11.27 -11.27
N THR A 84 16.31 -11.48 -9.95
CA THR A 84 17.51 -11.53 -9.10
C THR A 84 18.49 -12.61 -9.56
N SER A 85 18.01 -13.83 -9.88
CA SER A 85 18.87 -14.90 -10.40
C SER A 85 19.52 -14.53 -11.73
N ARG A 86 18.76 -13.92 -12.66
CA ARG A 86 19.27 -13.47 -13.96
C ARG A 86 20.32 -12.36 -13.81
N PHE A 87 20.04 -11.37 -12.95
CA PHE A 87 20.97 -10.27 -12.63
C PHE A 87 22.26 -10.80 -12.00
N ASN A 88 22.16 -11.64 -10.97
CA ASN A 88 23.33 -12.20 -10.28
C ASN A 88 24.20 -13.04 -11.23
N ARG A 89 23.59 -13.86 -12.09
CA ARG A 89 24.32 -14.63 -13.10
C ARG A 89 25.08 -13.74 -14.08
N ARG A 90 24.44 -12.69 -14.60
CA ARG A 90 25.06 -11.73 -15.53
C ARG A 90 26.24 -11.00 -14.91
N HIS A 91 26.08 -10.56 -13.67
CA HIS A 91 27.05 -9.71 -12.97
C HIS A 91 28.04 -10.48 -12.10
N LYS A 92 28.00 -11.82 -12.10
CA LYS A 92 28.83 -12.70 -11.26
C LYS A 92 28.71 -12.38 -9.76
N LEU A 93 27.50 -12.07 -9.32
CA LEU A 93 27.19 -11.74 -7.92
C LEU A 93 26.45 -12.89 -7.22
N PHE A 94 26.41 -12.82 -5.89
CA PHE A 94 25.64 -13.72 -5.04
C PHE A 94 24.84 -12.92 -4.00
N GLY A 95 23.81 -13.55 -3.43
CA GLY A 95 22.99 -12.93 -2.38
C GLY A 95 21.81 -12.10 -2.88
N HIS A 96 21.34 -11.19 -2.02
CA HIS A 96 20.12 -10.42 -2.24
C HIS A 96 20.36 -9.19 -3.14
N LEU A 97 19.54 -9.05 -4.18
CA LEU A 97 19.52 -7.83 -5.00
C LEU A 97 18.65 -6.73 -4.36
N PHE A 98 17.55 -7.10 -3.70
CA PHE A 98 16.59 -6.16 -3.11
C PHE A 98 16.72 -6.12 -1.59
N SER A 99 16.46 -4.95 -0.98
CA SER A 99 16.50 -4.71 0.48
C SER A 99 15.44 -5.49 1.30
N GLY A 100 14.68 -6.39 0.66
CA GLY A 100 13.69 -7.24 1.29
C GLY A 100 12.41 -7.39 0.47
N ARG A 101 11.29 -7.53 1.19
CA ARG A 101 9.96 -7.65 0.58
C ARG A 101 9.58 -6.36 -0.14
N TYR A 102 9.04 -6.48 -1.35
CA TYR A 102 8.36 -5.38 -2.03
C TYR A 102 7.24 -4.79 -1.16
N LYS A 103 7.03 -3.49 -1.30
CA LYS A 103 5.83 -2.80 -0.82
C LYS A 103 4.72 -2.94 -1.85
N SER A 104 3.49 -3.06 -1.37
CA SER A 104 2.28 -3.10 -2.18
C SER A 104 1.21 -2.27 -1.49
N LEU A 105 0.86 -1.15 -2.09
CA LEU A 105 -0.27 -0.31 -1.70
C LEU A 105 -1.46 -0.69 -2.59
N ILE A 106 -2.64 -0.90 -2.01
CA ILE A 106 -3.86 -1.25 -2.76
C ILE A 106 -4.48 0.03 -3.28
N VAL A 107 -4.96 0.03 -4.52
CA VAL A 107 -5.54 1.20 -5.16
C VAL A 107 -7.00 0.91 -5.46
N ASP A 108 -7.87 1.83 -5.09
CA ASP A 108 -9.26 1.81 -5.48
C ASP A 108 -9.39 2.04 -6.99
N GLY A 109 -9.91 1.04 -7.68
CA GLY A 109 -10.19 1.08 -9.12
C GLY A 109 -11.67 1.20 -9.46
N SER A 110 -12.53 1.42 -8.46
CA SER A 110 -14.00 1.42 -8.62
C SER A 110 -14.57 2.80 -8.97
N GLY A 111 -13.92 3.88 -8.52
CA GLY A 111 -14.31 5.27 -8.77
C GLY A 111 -13.36 6.03 -9.70
N THR A 112 -13.69 7.29 -9.99
CA THR A 112 -12.91 8.13 -10.90
C THR A 112 -11.70 8.74 -10.18
N GLY A 113 -10.49 8.36 -10.60
CA GLY A 113 -9.31 9.19 -10.39
C GLY A 113 -8.20 8.64 -9.49
N TYR A 114 -8.41 7.64 -8.64
CA TYR A 114 -7.32 7.06 -7.80
C TYR A 114 -6.30 6.31 -8.65
N LEU A 115 -6.76 5.46 -9.58
CA LEU A 115 -5.91 4.78 -10.56
C LEU A 115 -5.12 5.79 -11.41
N LYS A 116 -5.80 6.80 -11.95
CA LYS A 116 -5.15 7.90 -12.69
C LYS A 116 -4.08 8.60 -11.85
N THR A 117 -4.39 8.93 -10.60
CA THR A 117 -3.50 9.64 -9.70
C THR A 117 -2.20 8.86 -9.46
N VAL A 118 -2.31 7.55 -9.19
CA VAL A 118 -1.13 6.72 -8.95
C VAL A 118 -0.35 6.42 -10.24
N CYS A 119 -1.01 6.29 -11.38
CA CYS A 119 -0.33 6.14 -12.67
C CYS A 119 0.44 7.40 -13.04
N ASP A 120 -0.17 8.58 -12.91
CA ASP A 120 0.51 9.86 -13.13
C ASP A 120 1.70 10.01 -12.18
N TYR A 121 1.53 9.63 -10.91
CA TYR A 121 2.61 9.56 -9.96
C TYR A 121 3.73 8.68 -10.54
N VAL A 122 3.46 7.43 -10.92
CA VAL A 122 4.52 6.55 -11.45
C VAL A 122 5.18 7.10 -12.71
N HIS A 123 4.44 7.68 -13.65
CA HIS A 123 5.00 8.28 -14.88
C HIS A 123 5.86 9.51 -14.61
N LEU A 124 5.54 10.32 -13.60
CA LEU A 124 6.30 11.53 -13.23
C LEU A 124 7.44 11.27 -12.23
N ASN A 125 7.66 10.02 -11.81
CA ASN A 125 8.79 9.68 -10.94
C ASN A 125 10.16 10.10 -11.50
N PRO A 126 10.47 9.93 -12.81
CA PRO A 126 11.75 10.35 -13.37
C PRO A 126 11.99 11.86 -13.21
N VAL A 127 10.93 12.68 -13.33
CA VAL A 127 10.99 14.13 -13.11
C VAL A 127 11.34 14.42 -11.65
N ARG A 128 10.63 13.82 -10.70
CA ARG A 128 10.90 14.00 -9.26
C ARG A 128 12.26 13.45 -8.83
N ALA A 129 12.77 12.44 -9.54
CA ALA A 129 14.10 11.89 -9.34
C ALA A 129 15.20 12.66 -10.10
N LYS A 130 14.86 13.76 -10.79
CA LYS A 130 15.78 14.58 -11.59
C LYS A 130 16.55 13.77 -12.63
N MET A 131 15.87 12.83 -13.29
CA MET A 131 16.42 11.94 -14.32
C MET A 131 16.22 12.46 -15.76
N LEU A 132 15.66 13.66 -15.90
CA LEU A 132 15.48 14.37 -17.16
C LEU A 132 16.27 15.68 -17.08
N ASN A 133 16.93 16.04 -18.18
CA ASN A 133 17.60 17.32 -18.31
C ASN A 133 16.60 18.46 -18.43
N ALA A 134 17.05 19.69 -18.19
CA ALA A 134 16.22 20.88 -18.39
C ALA A 134 15.75 20.94 -19.86
N GLY A 135 14.43 21.07 -20.06
CA GLY A 135 13.83 21.13 -21.39
C GLY A 135 13.55 19.77 -22.05
N GLU A 136 14.04 18.64 -21.52
CA GLU A 136 13.67 17.33 -22.07
C GLU A 136 12.19 17.02 -21.81
N PRO A 137 11.46 16.50 -22.81
CA PRO A 137 10.08 16.07 -22.62
C PRO A 137 10.03 14.79 -21.77
N LEU A 138 8.91 14.53 -21.11
CA LEU A 138 8.72 13.35 -20.27
C LEU A 138 9.00 12.03 -21.01
N LYS A 139 8.69 11.98 -22.31
CA LYS A 139 8.92 10.81 -23.17
C LYS A 139 10.39 10.49 -23.43
N ALA A 140 11.31 11.42 -23.14
CA ALA A 140 12.75 11.16 -23.25
C ALA A 140 13.22 10.10 -22.24
N PHE A 141 12.50 9.92 -21.12
CA PHE A 141 12.78 8.84 -20.18
C PHE A 141 12.22 7.50 -20.67
N ALA A 142 13.03 6.78 -21.44
CA ALA A 142 12.69 5.50 -22.08
C ALA A 142 12.30 4.38 -21.09
N TRP A 143 12.70 4.48 -19.83
CA TRP A 143 12.56 3.43 -18.82
C TRP A 143 11.32 3.57 -17.94
N SER A 144 10.29 4.23 -18.48
CA SER A 144 8.92 4.22 -17.94
C SER A 144 7.95 3.68 -18.98
N SER A 145 6.71 3.42 -18.58
CA SER A 145 5.65 3.08 -19.52
C SER A 145 5.16 4.28 -20.32
N TYR A 146 5.45 5.52 -19.91
CA TYR A 146 4.89 6.72 -20.54
C TYR A 146 5.16 6.80 -22.06
N PRO A 147 6.38 6.53 -22.57
CA PRO A 147 6.62 6.45 -24.01
C PRO A 147 5.76 5.42 -24.74
N GLU A 148 5.35 4.33 -24.08
CA GLU A 148 4.45 3.33 -24.67
C GLU A 148 3.05 3.91 -24.91
N TYR A 149 2.57 4.81 -24.06
CA TYR A 149 1.27 5.49 -24.23
C TYR A 149 1.24 6.36 -25.49
N CYS A 150 2.39 6.89 -25.92
CA CYS A 150 2.51 7.66 -27.17
C CYS A 150 2.52 6.76 -28.43
N LYS A 151 2.94 5.50 -28.31
CA LYS A 151 3.03 4.55 -29.44
C LYS A 151 1.65 4.03 -29.86
N ALA A 152 1.57 3.51 -31.08
CA ALA A 152 0.38 2.78 -31.53
C ALA A 152 0.22 1.48 -30.75
N SER A 153 -1.02 1.04 -30.52
CA SER A 153 -1.33 -0.18 -29.76
C SER A 153 -0.58 -1.41 -30.25
N SER A 154 -0.42 -1.58 -31.57
CA SER A 154 0.31 -2.68 -32.21
C SER A 154 1.81 -2.74 -31.87
N ARG A 155 2.39 -1.65 -31.35
CA ARG A 155 3.81 -1.55 -31.00
C ARG A 155 4.08 -1.73 -29.50
N ARG A 156 3.04 -2.00 -28.70
CA ARG A 156 3.15 -2.11 -27.25
C ARG A 156 3.21 -3.57 -26.81
N PRO A 157 3.80 -3.86 -25.66
CA PRO A 157 3.66 -5.18 -25.04
C PRO A 157 2.19 -5.45 -24.69
N GLY A 158 1.68 -6.64 -25.03
CA GLY A 158 0.27 -7.00 -24.81
C GLY A 158 -0.16 -7.05 -23.34
N TRP A 159 0.79 -7.12 -22.40
CA TRP A 159 0.54 -7.07 -20.96
C TRP A 159 0.34 -5.64 -20.41
N LEU A 160 0.62 -4.60 -21.21
CA LEU A 160 0.43 -3.20 -20.81
C LEU A 160 -1.00 -2.76 -21.19
N ARG A 161 -1.86 -2.58 -20.17
CA ARG A 161 -3.27 -2.20 -20.32
C ARG A 161 -3.44 -0.68 -20.32
N VAL A 162 -3.23 -0.09 -21.50
CA VAL A 162 -3.28 1.36 -21.74
C VAL A 162 -4.71 1.92 -21.75
N ASP A 163 -5.66 1.17 -22.32
CA ASP A 163 -7.08 1.56 -22.45
C ASP A 163 -7.70 1.98 -21.12
N ARG A 164 -7.41 1.25 -20.04
CA ARG A 164 -7.94 1.54 -18.70
C ARG A 164 -7.55 2.94 -18.23
N LEU A 165 -6.25 3.28 -18.30
CA LEU A 165 -5.78 4.60 -17.86
C LEU A 165 -6.23 5.72 -18.81
N LEU A 166 -6.27 5.47 -20.12
CA LEU A 166 -6.83 6.44 -21.06
C LEU A 166 -8.29 6.76 -20.74
N GLY A 167 -9.11 5.73 -20.47
CA GLY A 167 -10.50 5.89 -20.05
C GLY A 167 -10.65 6.74 -18.79
N GLU A 168 -9.83 6.48 -17.75
CA GLU A 168 -9.78 7.29 -16.51
C GLU A 168 -9.41 8.77 -16.75
N THR A 169 -8.78 9.07 -17.88
CA THR A 169 -8.43 10.44 -18.29
C THR A 169 -9.43 11.05 -19.27
N GLY A 170 -10.59 10.42 -19.48
CA GLY A 170 -11.61 10.90 -20.41
C GLY A 170 -11.29 10.62 -21.88
N ILE A 171 -10.41 9.66 -22.17
CA ILE A 171 -10.02 9.26 -23.53
C ILE A 171 -10.59 7.86 -23.79
N PRO A 172 -11.81 7.75 -24.37
CA PRO A 172 -12.52 6.48 -24.47
C PRO A 172 -11.96 5.52 -25.53
N ARG A 173 -11.15 6.01 -26.47
CA ARG A 173 -10.56 5.22 -27.55
C ARG A 173 -9.08 5.57 -27.73
N ASP A 174 -8.26 4.54 -27.89
CA ASP A 174 -6.82 4.67 -28.18
C ASP A 174 -6.56 5.07 -29.64
N THR A 175 -6.92 6.30 -29.97
CA THR A 175 -6.68 6.91 -31.28
C THR A 175 -5.38 7.74 -31.26
N ALA A 176 -4.85 8.11 -32.42
CA ALA A 176 -3.72 9.03 -32.49
C ALA A 176 -4.04 10.38 -31.82
N ALA A 177 -5.28 10.88 -31.95
CA ALA A 177 -5.72 12.11 -31.30
C ALA A 177 -5.79 11.95 -29.76
N GLY A 178 -6.37 10.85 -29.26
CA GLY A 178 -6.41 10.55 -27.83
C GLY A 178 -5.01 10.43 -27.21
N ARG A 179 -4.07 9.78 -27.90
CA ARG A 179 -2.68 9.71 -27.44
C ARG A 179 -2.00 11.07 -27.35
N ARG A 180 -2.23 11.95 -28.32
CA ARG A 180 -1.73 13.35 -28.27
C ARG A 180 -2.36 14.14 -27.12
N GLN A 181 -3.65 13.96 -26.86
CA GLN A 181 -4.33 14.57 -25.71
C GLN A 181 -3.70 14.08 -24.38
N PHE A 182 -3.43 12.79 -24.26
CA PHE A 182 -2.75 12.23 -23.08
C PHE A 182 -1.33 12.78 -22.92
N GLU A 183 -0.57 12.93 -24.02
CA GLU A 183 0.77 13.50 -24.02
C GLU A 183 0.77 14.96 -23.53
N LEU A 184 -0.09 15.81 -24.09
CA LEU A 184 -0.23 17.22 -23.68
C LEU A 184 -0.56 17.34 -22.18
N ARG A 185 -1.55 16.58 -21.72
CA ARG A 185 -1.96 16.51 -20.32
C ARG A 185 -0.80 16.14 -19.40
N MET A 186 0.02 15.16 -19.79
CA MET A 186 1.14 14.70 -18.97
C MET A 186 2.30 15.70 -18.96
N GLU A 187 2.52 16.44 -20.04
CA GLU A 187 3.48 17.54 -20.09
C GLU A 187 3.03 18.75 -19.26
N GLU A 188 1.75 19.12 -19.30
CA GLU A 188 1.17 20.14 -18.40
C GLU A 188 1.36 19.75 -16.94
N ARG A 189 1.05 18.49 -16.61
CA ARG A 189 1.30 17.92 -15.28
C ARG A 189 2.78 17.93 -14.89
N ARG A 190 3.69 17.69 -15.82
CA ARG A 190 5.14 17.78 -15.57
C ARG A 190 5.55 19.21 -15.26
N ALA A 191 5.04 20.20 -16.00
CA ALA A 191 5.34 21.61 -15.79
C ALA A 191 4.86 22.11 -14.41
N GLN A 192 3.76 21.54 -13.90
CA GLN A 192 3.19 21.86 -12.59
C GLN A 192 3.75 20.99 -11.44
N GLU A 193 4.70 20.09 -11.70
CA GLU A 193 5.23 19.20 -10.67
C GLU A 193 6.16 19.97 -9.69
N THR A 194 5.57 20.41 -8.58
CA THR A 194 6.26 21.13 -7.50
C THR A 194 6.65 20.23 -6.32
N GLY A 195 6.47 18.91 -6.43
CA GLY A 195 6.85 17.96 -5.38
C GLY A 195 5.82 17.85 -4.25
N GLY A 196 4.53 17.77 -4.60
CA GLY A 196 3.39 17.70 -3.66
C GLY A 196 3.47 16.60 -2.59
N ASP A 197 2.55 16.64 -1.61
CA ASP A 197 2.52 15.66 -0.51
C ASP A 197 2.03 14.27 -0.98
N TRP A 198 2.97 13.45 -1.43
CA TRP A 198 2.73 12.07 -1.83
C TRP A 198 2.86 11.07 -0.67
N LYS A 199 2.73 11.49 0.61
CA LYS A 199 2.90 10.59 1.77
C LYS A 199 1.96 9.38 1.70
N ALA A 200 0.71 9.55 1.30
CA ALA A 200 -0.25 8.46 1.17
C ALA A 200 0.25 7.38 0.19
N ILE A 201 0.70 7.77 -1.00
CA ILE A 201 1.23 6.84 -2.00
C ILE A 201 2.59 6.24 -1.55
N ARG A 202 3.44 7.01 -0.86
CA ARG A 202 4.79 6.57 -0.46
C ARG A 202 4.82 5.68 0.80
N ARG A 203 3.87 5.88 1.72
CA ARG A 203 3.88 5.30 3.07
C ARG A 203 2.57 4.62 3.47
N GLY A 204 1.48 4.89 2.76
CA GLY A 204 0.19 4.27 2.99
C GLY A 204 0.15 2.79 2.64
N TRP A 205 -0.99 2.18 2.94
CA TRP A 205 -1.29 0.78 2.63
C TRP A 205 -2.45 0.63 1.63
N TYR A 206 -3.24 1.70 1.44
CA TYR A 206 -4.25 1.83 0.41
C TYR A 206 -4.28 3.27 -0.15
N LEU A 207 -4.92 3.46 -1.29
CA LEU A 207 -5.29 4.73 -1.90
C LEU A 207 -6.73 4.60 -2.42
N GLY A 208 -7.67 5.23 -1.73
CA GLY A 208 -9.10 5.16 -2.01
C GLY A 208 -9.88 6.00 -1.00
N ASP A 209 -11.19 5.97 -1.09
CA ASP A 209 -12.06 6.66 -0.14
C ASP A 209 -12.24 5.88 1.18
N GLU A 210 -13.04 6.42 2.10
CA GLU A 210 -13.36 5.77 3.38
C GLU A 210 -14.22 4.51 3.24
N ALA A 211 -15.05 4.41 2.19
CA ALA A 211 -15.87 3.22 1.96
C ALA A 211 -14.98 2.05 1.53
N PHE A 212 -14.07 2.29 0.59
CA PHE A 212 -13.05 1.35 0.16
C PHE A 212 -12.16 0.91 1.31
N ARG A 213 -11.75 1.85 2.17
CA ARG A 213 -10.98 1.54 3.39
C ARG A 213 -11.71 0.53 4.27
N LYS A 214 -12.99 0.76 4.55
CA LYS A 214 -13.82 -0.14 5.38
C LYS A 214 -13.93 -1.53 4.77
N GLU A 215 -14.11 -1.61 3.45
CA GLU A 215 -14.14 -2.89 2.73
C GLU A 215 -12.83 -3.66 2.89
N LEU A 216 -11.68 -3.01 2.67
CA LEU A 216 -10.37 -3.64 2.83
C LEU A 216 -10.14 -4.13 4.27
N LEU A 217 -10.52 -3.34 5.27
CA LEU A 217 -10.42 -3.74 6.67
C LEU A 217 -11.30 -4.96 6.98
N ALA A 218 -12.51 -5.02 6.44
CA ALA A 218 -13.40 -6.17 6.58
C ALA A 218 -12.78 -7.45 5.99
N GLN A 219 -12.19 -7.37 4.80
CA GLN A 219 -11.49 -8.50 4.16
C GLN A 219 -10.25 -8.96 4.96
N MET A 220 -9.59 -8.03 5.66
CA MET A 220 -8.42 -8.35 6.48
C MET A 220 -8.78 -9.08 7.78
N ARG A 221 -9.91 -8.77 8.42
CA ARG A 221 -10.34 -9.34 9.72
C ARG A 221 -10.33 -10.87 9.75
N GLY A 222 -10.63 -11.55 8.63
CA GLY A 222 -10.60 -13.01 8.52
C GLY A 222 -9.20 -13.64 8.36
N LYS A 223 -8.14 -12.86 8.16
CA LYS A 223 -6.78 -13.33 7.79
C LYS A 223 -5.68 -12.89 8.76
N VAL A 224 -5.97 -12.15 9.83
CA VAL A 224 -4.95 -11.62 10.76
C VAL A 224 -4.48 -12.67 11.77
N GLY A 225 -3.34 -13.33 11.49
CA GLY A 225 -2.60 -14.13 12.47
C GLY A 225 -1.82 -13.30 13.51
N LYS A 226 -1.32 -13.95 14.58
CA LYS A 226 -0.59 -13.31 15.70
C LYS A 226 0.66 -12.48 15.31
N ASN A 227 1.21 -12.68 14.10
CA ASN A 227 2.52 -12.14 13.66
C ASN A 227 2.47 -10.90 12.71
N HIS A 228 1.34 -10.20 12.62
CA HIS A 228 1.18 -9.02 11.75
C HIS A 228 1.19 -7.71 12.56
N TYR A 229 1.90 -6.67 12.10
CA TYR A 229 1.90 -5.33 12.72
C TYR A 229 2.18 -4.24 11.67
N GLY A 230 1.51 -3.10 11.81
CA GLY A 230 1.52 -1.93 10.92
C GLY A 230 0.36 -0.98 11.30
N GLY A 231 0.26 0.20 10.67
CA GLY A 231 -0.88 1.12 10.84
C GLY A 231 -2.23 0.42 10.68
N GLU A 232 -2.29 -0.54 9.74
CA GLU A 232 -3.42 -1.45 9.51
C GLU A 232 -3.90 -2.22 10.77
N ARG A 233 -3.00 -2.72 11.63
CA ARG A 233 -3.38 -3.41 12.88
C ARG A 233 -3.73 -2.41 13.96
N GLN A 234 -3.09 -1.25 14.01
CA GLN A 234 -3.49 -0.21 14.96
C GLN A 234 -4.90 0.27 14.62
N GLU A 235 -5.19 0.53 13.36
CA GLU A 235 -6.51 0.92 12.85
C GLU A 235 -7.55 -0.20 13.01
N SER A 236 -7.23 -1.45 12.65
CA SER A 236 -8.14 -2.58 12.84
C SER A 236 -8.37 -2.92 14.33
N ALA A 237 -7.33 -2.80 15.17
CA ALA A 237 -7.46 -3.03 16.61
C ALA A 237 -8.13 -1.86 17.33
N GLU A 238 -8.01 -0.64 16.82
CA GLU A 238 -8.72 0.53 17.30
C GLU A 238 -10.20 0.44 16.94
N GLU A 239 -10.53 0.05 15.70
CA GLU A 239 -11.92 -0.20 15.30
C GLU A 239 -12.54 -1.38 16.08
N GLU A 240 -11.77 -2.44 16.33
CA GLU A 240 -12.18 -3.53 17.20
C GLU A 240 -12.35 -3.08 18.66
N ALA A 241 -11.45 -2.24 19.17
CA ALA A 241 -11.55 -1.66 20.50
C ALA A 241 -12.80 -0.78 20.62
N GLU A 242 -13.09 0.07 19.63
CA GLU A 242 -14.29 0.92 19.58
C GLU A 242 -15.58 0.09 19.49
N ARG A 243 -15.55 -1.05 18.80
CA ARG A 243 -16.67 -1.98 18.80
C ARG A 243 -16.90 -2.58 20.19
N ILE A 244 -15.84 -3.04 20.86
CA ILE A 244 -15.91 -3.57 22.22
C ILE A 244 -16.44 -2.49 23.17
N VAL A 245 -15.95 -1.26 23.08
CA VAL A 245 -16.42 -0.14 23.92
C VAL A 245 -17.91 0.11 23.69
N ARG A 246 -18.35 0.29 22.44
CA ARG A 246 -19.78 0.51 22.12
C ARG A 246 -20.66 -0.61 22.66
N THR A 247 -20.32 -1.86 22.38
CA THR A 247 -21.10 -3.01 22.88
C THR A 247 -21.18 -3.05 24.41
N GLU A 248 -20.11 -2.68 25.12
CA GLU A 248 -20.12 -2.68 26.58
C GLU A 248 -20.82 -1.45 27.18
N LEU A 249 -20.81 -0.32 26.49
CA LEU A 249 -21.62 0.84 26.85
C LEU A 249 -23.12 0.54 26.68
N ASP A 250 -23.52 -0.07 25.56
CA ASP A 250 -24.90 -0.47 25.30
C ASP A 250 -25.41 -1.45 26.38
N LYS A 251 -24.63 -2.48 26.70
CA LYS A 251 -24.95 -3.43 27.78
C LYS A 251 -25.03 -2.77 29.15
N ALA A 252 -24.26 -1.72 29.38
CA ALA A 252 -24.24 -0.99 30.64
C ALA A 252 -25.35 0.07 30.72
N GLY A 253 -26.03 0.37 29.60
CA GLY A 253 -26.98 1.48 29.47
C GLY A 253 -26.28 2.84 29.59
N TRP A 254 -25.04 2.97 29.13
CA TRP A 254 -24.22 4.17 29.27
C TRP A 254 -24.10 4.92 27.95
N SER A 255 -24.28 6.23 27.99
CA SER A 255 -23.82 7.13 26.93
C SER A 255 -22.32 7.38 27.00
N GLU A 256 -21.76 7.97 25.95
CA GLU A 256 -20.36 8.44 25.97
C GLU A 256 -20.12 9.51 27.06
N GLU A 257 -21.14 10.30 27.40
CA GLU A 257 -21.05 11.30 28.46
C GLU A 257 -21.03 10.64 29.84
N ASP A 258 -21.88 9.62 30.05
CA ASP A 258 -21.85 8.81 31.27
C ASP A 258 -20.47 8.18 31.48
N LEU A 259 -19.87 7.63 30.41
CA LEU A 259 -18.52 7.08 30.46
C LEU A 259 -17.51 8.13 30.93
N ARG A 260 -17.59 9.38 30.46
CA ARG A 260 -16.63 10.44 30.85
C ARG A 260 -16.80 10.89 32.31
N GLN A 261 -18.04 11.03 32.77
CA GLN A 261 -18.36 11.53 34.11
C GLN A 261 -18.07 10.51 35.21
N ARG A 262 -18.09 9.21 34.88
CA ARG A 262 -17.78 8.13 35.84
C ARG A 262 -16.36 8.25 36.38
N ARG A 263 -16.21 7.99 37.69
CA ARG A 263 -14.91 7.98 38.37
C ARG A 263 -13.87 7.13 37.63
N LYS A 264 -12.61 7.59 37.62
CA LYS A 264 -11.50 6.95 36.88
C LYS A 264 -11.28 5.48 37.22
N GLY A 265 -11.52 5.10 38.48
CA GLY A 265 -11.41 3.72 38.99
C GLY A 265 -12.72 2.94 39.01
N ASP A 266 -13.73 3.31 38.20
CA ASP A 266 -15.01 2.59 38.17
C ASP A 266 -14.78 1.10 37.83
N PRO A 267 -15.33 0.14 38.59
CA PRO A 267 -15.11 -1.28 38.37
C PRO A 267 -15.48 -1.76 36.95
N ARG A 268 -16.49 -1.16 36.30
CA ARG A 268 -16.87 -1.48 34.92
C ARG A 268 -15.81 -0.95 33.94
N LYS A 269 -15.28 0.26 34.15
CA LYS A 269 -14.15 0.78 33.36
C LYS A 269 -12.92 -0.10 33.48
N VAL A 270 -12.59 -0.57 34.69
CA VAL A 270 -11.45 -1.47 34.93
C VAL A 270 -11.64 -2.81 34.21
N ARG A 271 -12.86 -3.40 34.24
CA ARG A 271 -13.17 -4.62 33.48
C ARG A 271 -13.09 -4.41 31.96
N LEU A 272 -13.63 -3.31 31.46
CA LEU A 272 -13.54 -2.95 30.05
C LEU A 272 -12.09 -2.76 29.62
N ALA A 273 -11.27 -2.08 30.42
CA ALA A 273 -9.84 -1.92 30.17
C ALA A 273 -9.09 -3.27 30.17
N LEU A 274 -9.41 -4.19 31.08
CA LEU A 274 -8.87 -5.55 31.09
C LEU A 274 -9.23 -6.31 29.82
N ARG A 275 -10.49 -6.20 29.37
CA ARG A 275 -10.97 -6.84 28.16
C ARG A 275 -10.27 -6.29 26.92
N LEU A 276 -10.18 -4.96 26.79
CA LEU A 276 -9.44 -4.31 25.70
C LEU A 276 -7.97 -4.74 25.69
N ARG A 277 -7.34 -4.88 26.87
CA ARG A 277 -5.96 -5.40 26.98
C ARG A 277 -5.81 -6.86 26.56
N LYS A 278 -6.85 -7.68 26.74
CA LYS A 278 -6.86 -9.11 26.41
C LYS A 278 -7.18 -9.35 24.94
N GLU A 279 -8.09 -8.56 24.37
CA GLU A 279 -8.71 -8.80 23.07
C GLU A 279 -8.16 -7.89 21.96
N THR A 280 -7.48 -6.79 22.29
CA THR A 280 -6.94 -5.85 21.28
C THR A 280 -5.45 -5.53 21.51
N THR A 281 -4.84 -4.85 20.54
CA THR A 281 -3.45 -4.36 20.64
C THR A 281 -3.35 -2.89 21.02
N MET A 282 -4.41 -2.32 21.60
CA MET A 282 -4.38 -0.93 22.06
C MET A 282 -3.37 -0.71 23.19
N THR A 283 -2.68 0.43 23.13
CA THR A 283 -1.72 0.80 24.18
C THR A 283 -2.45 1.21 25.46
N LEU A 284 -1.78 1.10 26.62
CA LEU A 284 -2.34 1.58 27.88
C LEU A 284 -2.65 3.08 27.86
N LYS A 285 -1.90 3.85 27.06
CA LYS A 285 -2.16 5.28 26.84
C LYS A 285 -3.49 5.48 26.13
N TRP A 286 -3.70 4.81 25.00
CA TRP A 286 -4.96 4.87 24.25
C TRP A 286 -6.15 4.43 25.13
N ILE A 287 -6.03 3.32 25.86
CA ILE A 287 -7.12 2.81 26.71
C ILE A 287 -7.45 3.80 27.84
N ALA A 288 -6.44 4.40 28.47
CA ALA A 288 -6.65 5.35 29.55
C ALA A 288 -7.32 6.64 29.06
N GLU A 289 -6.93 7.11 27.87
CA GLU A 289 -7.55 8.27 27.19
C GLU A 289 -8.99 7.95 26.80
N ARG A 290 -9.22 6.85 26.07
CA ARG A 290 -10.55 6.47 25.56
C ARG A 290 -11.59 6.22 26.64
N LEU A 291 -11.19 5.60 27.75
CA LEU A 291 -12.09 5.28 28.87
C LEU A 291 -12.14 6.37 29.94
N ALA A 292 -11.51 7.53 29.71
CA ALA A 292 -11.40 8.62 30.67
C ALA A 292 -10.92 8.16 32.06
N MET A 293 -9.81 7.40 32.09
CA MET A 293 -9.23 6.80 33.31
C MET A 293 -7.99 7.55 33.80
N GLY A 294 -7.66 8.71 33.23
CA GLY A 294 -6.49 9.50 33.60
C GLY A 294 -5.22 9.03 32.89
N SER A 295 -4.09 8.98 33.60
CA SER A 295 -2.82 8.60 32.99
C SER A 295 -2.71 7.08 32.78
N TRP A 296 -1.93 6.66 31.78
CA TRP A 296 -1.63 5.24 31.56
C TRP A 296 -0.98 4.57 32.79
N LYS A 297 -0.24 5.34 33.62
CA LYS A 297 0.34 4.88 34.88
C LYS A 297 -0.74 4.55 35.92
N TYR A 298 -1.75 5.41 36.04
CA TYR A 298 -2.90 5.17 36.92
C TYR A 298 -3.67 3.91 36.50
N LEU A 299 -3.96 3.78 35.20
CA LEU A 299 -4.61 2.57 34.67
C LEU A 299 -3.76 1.32 34.97
N ASN A 300 -2.45 1.36 34.74
CA ASN A 300 -1.57 0.22 34.99
C ASN A 300 -1.59 -0.23 36.46
N GLY A 301 -1.62 0.71 37.41
CA GLY A 301 -1.78 0.42 38.84
C GLY A 301 -3.08 -0.32 39.16
N ARG A 302 -4.21 0.15 38.62
CA ARG A 302 -5.52 -0.50 38.79
C ARG A 302 -5.59 -1.90 38.19
N LEU A 303 -5.01 -2.10 37.01
CA LEU A 303 -4.93 -3.42 36.39
C LEU A 303 -4.06 -4.39 37.20
N TYR A 304 -3.02 -3.89 37.89
CA TYR A 304 -2.17 -4.69 38.75
C TYR A 304 -2.89 -5.11 40.05
N GLU A 305 -3.59 -4.18 40.71
CA GLU A 305 -4.42 -4.46 41.89
C GLU A 305 -5.47 -5.55 41.60
N GLN A 306 -6.22 -5.39 40.51
CA GLN A 306 -7.27 -6.35 40.11
C GLN A 306 -6.69 -7.76 39.84
N ARG A 307 -5.49 -7.86 39.28
CA ARG A 307 -4.81 -9.14 39.03
C ARG A 307 -4.33 -9.81 40.31
N ARG A 308 -3.94 -9.04 41.33
CA ARG A 308 -3.57 -9.56 42.66
C ARG A 308 -4.80 -10.10 43.39
N GLU A 309 -5.89 -9.35 43.39
CA GLU A 309 -7.17 -9.77 43.99
C GLU A 309 -7.76 -11.02 43.33
N SER A 310 -7.56 -11.19 42.03
CA SER A 310 -8.02 -12.38 41.29
C SER A 310 -7.18 -13.63 41.61
N LYS A 311 -5.91 -13.45 42.04
CA LYS A 311 -5.00 -14.54 42.42
C LYS A 311 -5.13 -14.97 43.88
N SER A 312 -5.71 -14.15 44.76
CA SER A 312 -5.95 -14.53 46.16
C SER A 312 -7.31 -15.20 46.38
N LYS A 313 -8.06 -15.45 45.29
CA LYS A 313 -9.39 -16.09 45.30
C LYS A 313 -9.40 -17.45 44.56
N GLN A 314 -8.24 -17.94 44.14
CA GLN A 314 -7.99 -19.28 43.62
C GLN A 314 -7.20 -20.07 44.66
#